data_AF-A0A2E5JN52-F1
#
_entry.id   AF-A0A2E5JN52-F1
#
_cell.length_a   1.000
_cell.length_b   1.000
_cell.length_c   1.000
_cell.angle_alpha   90.00
_cell.angle_beta   90.00
_cell.angle_gamma   90.00
#
_symmetry.space_group_name_H-M   'P 1'
#
loop_
_entity.id
_entity.type
_entity.pdbx_description
1 polymer ?
#
loop_
_entity_poly.entity_id
_entity_poly.type
_entity_poly.pdbx_seq_one_letter_code
_entity_poly.pdbx_strand_id
1 'polypeptide(L)'
;MLLKINNQKLSIYFAIVVSLSFNCIRAQPADTLAIKSPGMAAKYGLMFPGAGQFYNERYIKGTILTGLEIYAIIKFNEYRSDVKYDNITSAISKRNKSAWWMFFIYFYGVLDAVVEAHLIPHKTVMDTPIE
;
A
#
# COMPACT_ATOMS: atom_id res chain seq x y z
N MET A 1 10.00 24.69 7.58
CA MET A 1 8.97 24.67 8.63
C MET A 1 8.00 23.53 8.29
N LEU A 2 8.29 22.31 8.74
CA LEU A 2 7.49 21.13 8.38
C LEU A 2 6.25 21.09 9.28
N LEU A 3 5.07 21.08 8.63
CA LEU A 3 3.75 21.12 9.25
C LEU A 3 3.58 19.98 10.28
N LYS A 4 3.32 20.34 11.53
CA LYS A 4 2.86 19.43 12.58
C LYS A 4 1.43 18.98 12.21
N ILE A 5 1.31 17.84 11.54
CA ILE A 5 0.00 17.28 11.17
C ILE A 5 -0.67 16.76 12.44
N ASN A 6 -1.76 17.40 12.84
CA ASN A 6 -2.57 17.02 13.99
C ASN A 6 -3.29 15.68 13.72
N ASN A 7 -3.47 14.83 14.75
CA ASN A 7 -4.13 13.52 14.65
C ASN A 7 -5.56 13.59 14.04
N GLN A 8 -6.26 14.71 14.26
CA GLN A 8 -7.53 15.03 13.59
C GLN A 8 -7.38 15.17 12.06
N LYS A 9 -6.33 15.84 11.58
CA LYS A 9 -6.05 15.99 10.14
C LYS A 9 -5.60 14.65 9.53
N LEU A 10 -4.88 13.83 10.28
CA LEU A 10 -4.50 12.47 9.87
C LEU A 10 -5.72 11.59 9.60
N SER A 11 -6.72 11.63 10.51
CA SER A 11 -7.98 10.91 10.35
C SER A 11 -8.77 11.38 9.12
N ILE A 12 -8.74 12.69 8.81
CA ILE A 12 -9.38 13.25 7.62
C ILE A 12 -8.69 12.79 6.33
N TYR A 13 -7.35 12.81 6.26
CA TYR A 13 -6.64 12.31 5.08
C TYR A 13 -6.89 10.83 4.85
N PHE A 14 -6.91 10.03 5.93
CA PHE A 14 -7.26 8.62 5.86
C PHE A 14 -8.70 8.41 5.34
N ALA A 15 -9.66 9.18 5.84
CA ALA A 15 -11.05 9.14 5.37
C ALA A 15 -11.18 9.51 3.88
N ILE A 16 -10.44 10.52 3.40
CA ILE A 16 -10.44 10.92 1.98
C ILE A 16 -9.88 9.80 1.09
N VAL A 17 -8.79 9.16 1.49
CA VAL A 17 -8.22 8.01 0.78
C VAL A 17 -9.22 6.85 0.72
N VAL A 18 -9.90 6.55 1.84
CA VAL A 18 -10.94 5.50 1.90
C VAL A 18 -12.14 5.85 1.00
N SER A 19 -12.62 7.09 0.99
CA SER A 19 -13.74 7.53 0.16
C SER A 19 -13.43 7.51 -1.34
N LEU A 20 -12.20 7.83 -1.76
CA LEU A 20 -11.76 7.68 -3.15
C LEU A 20 -11.71 6.21 -3.57
N SER A 21 -11.33 5.32 -2.65
CA SER A 21 -11.25 3.88 -2.88
C SER A 21 -12.62 3.23 -3.07
N PHE A 22 -13.65 3.71 -2.36
CA PHE A 22 -15.04 3.24 -2.50
C PHE A 22 -15.62 3.47 -3.90
N ASN A 23 -15.22 4.53 -4.58
CA ASN A 23 -15.64 4.79 -5.97
C ASN A 23 -15.00 3.81 -6.96
N CYS A 24 -13.78 3.33 -6.67
CA CYS A 24 -13.07 2.35 -7.50
C CYS A 24 -13.67 0.93 -7.38
N ILE A 25 -14.25 0.58 -6.23
CA ILE A 25 -14.94 -0.70 -5.98
C ILE A 25 -16.17 -0.89 -6.89
N ARG A 26 -16.85 0.19 -7.29
CA ARG A 26 -18.06 0.12 -8.13
C ARG A 26 -17.78 -0.19 -9.61
N ALA A 27 -16.50 -0.33 -9.99
CA ALA A 27 -16.08 -0.54 -11.38
C ALA A 27 -15.86 -2.02 -11.78
N GLN A 28 -16.26 -3.01 -10.97
CA GLN A 28 -16.14 -4.43 -11.37
C GLN A 28 -17.33 -4.84 -12.26
N PRO A 29 -17.05 -5.13 -13.54
CA PRO A 29 -16.71 -6.50 -13.93
C PRO A 29 -15.35 -6.54 -14.64
N ALA A 30 -14.42 -7.34 -14.13
CA ALA A 30 -13.17 -7.60 -14.82
C ALA A 30 -13.42 -8.64 -15.92
N ASP A 31 -13.19 -8.27 -17.17
CA ASP A 31 -12.97 -9.27 -18.23
C ASP A 31 -11.71 -10.06 -17.88
N THR A 32 -11.91 -11.31 -17.43
CA THR A 32 -10.90 -12.28 -17.00
C THR A 32 -9.86 -12.63 -18.09
N LEU A 33 -9.99 -12.07 -19.30
CA LEU A 33 -9.17 -12.34 -20.48
C LEU A 33 -7.90 -11.47 -20.58
N ALA A 34 -7.76 -10.41 -19.78
CA ALA A 34 -6.55 -9.59 -19.78
C ALA A 34 -5.43 -10.20 -18.93
N ILE A 35 -4.57 -11.00 -19.57
CA ILE A 35 -3.38 -11.60 -18.92
C ILE A 35 -2.48 -10.48 -18.37
N LYS A 36 -2.41 -10.33 -17.04
CA LYS A 36 -1.53 -9.38 -16.35
C LYS A 36 -0.10 -9.92 -16.28
N SER A 37 0.88 -9.09 -16.63
CA SER A 37 2.28 -9.48 -16.58
C SER A 37 2.88 -9.26 -15.17
N PRO A 38 3.52 -10.27 -14.56
CA PRO A 38 4.21 -10.11 -13.29
C PRO A 38 5.33 -9.06 -13.31
N GLY A 39 6.02 -8.91 -14.45
CA GLY A 39 7.04 -7.89 -14.62
C GLY A 39 6.48 -6.46 -14.58
N MET A 40 5.28 -6.26 -15.12
CA MET A 40 4.58 -4.97 -15.02
C MET A 40 4.09 -4.73 -13.59
N ALA A 41 3.53 -5.73 -12.92
CA ALA A 41 3.13 -5.63 -11.52
C ALA A 41 4.31 -5.25 -10.60
N ALA A 42 5.49 -5.84 -10.84
CA ALA A 42 6.73 -5.47 -10.16
C ALA A 42 7.11 -4.02 -10.42
N LYS A 43 7.11 -3.59 -11.69
CA LYS A 43 7.46 -2.21 -12.08
C LYS A 43 6.55 -1.18 -11.42
N TYR A 44 5.24 -1.42 -11.44
CA TYR A 44 4.28 -0.54 -10.77
C TYR A 44 4.45 -0.56 -9.25
N GLY A 45 4.59 -1.74 -8.64
CA GLY A 45 4.84 -1.87 -7.20
C GLY A 45 6.13 -1.19 -6.73
N LEU A 46 7.18 -1.21 -7.54
CA LEU A 46 8.45 -0.54 -7.22
C LEU A 46 8.33 0.99 -7.30
N MET A 47 7.54 1.52 -8.23
CA MET A 47 7.30 2.96 -8.35
C MET A 47 6.53 3.53 -7.17
N PHE A 48 5.49 2.81 -6.71
CA PHE A 48 4.68 3.22 -5.59
C PHE A 48 4.23 2.00 -4.78
N PRO A 49 4.37 2.01 -3.44
CA PRO A 49 3.84 0.94 -2.62
C PRO A 49 2.33 0.80 -2.84
N GLY A 50 1.85 -0.43 -3.00
CA GLY A 50 0.45 -0.71 -3.31
C GLY A 50 0.06 -0.61 -4.79
N ALA A 51 0.82 0.08 -5.65
CA ALA A 51 0.46 0.27 -7.07
C ALA A 51 0.43 -1.05 -7.88
N GLY A 52 1.25 -2.04 -7.52
CA GLY A 52 1.19 -3.36 -8.14
C GLY A 52 -0.15 -4.08 -7.92
N GLN A 53 -0.82 -3.85 -6.78
CA GLN A 53 -2.15 -4.42 -6.50
C GLN A 53 -3.25 -3.72 -7.30
N PHE A 54 -3.10 -2.42 -7.57
CA PHE A 54 -3.99 -1.70 -8.48
C PHE A 54 -3.86 -2.21 -9.92
N TYR A 55 -2.66 -2.54 -10.38
CA TYR A 55 -2.44 -3.17 -11.69
C TYR A 55 -3.11 -4.55 -11.80
N ASN A 56 -3.09 -5.32 -10.71
CA ASN A 56 -3.75 -6.62 -10.60
C ASN A 56 -5.27 -6.53 -10.33
N GLU A 57 -5.85 -5.33 -10.34
CA GLU A 57 -7.28 -5.08 -10.06
C GLU A 57 -7.72 -5.55 -8.66
N ARG A 58 -6.76 -5.70 -7.75
CA ARG A 58 -6.98 -6.01 -6.33
C ARG A 58 -7.02 -4.71 -5.52
N TYR A 59 -8.03 -3.88 -5.81
CA TYR A 59 -8.16 -2.53 -5.24
C TYR A 59 -8.19 -2.48 -3.70
N ILE A 60 -8.86 -3.45 -3.06
CA ILE A 60 -8.93 -3.53 -1.58
C ILE A 60 -7.53 -3.76 -1.00
N LYS A 61 -6.80 -4.74 -1.53
CA LYS A 61 -5.42 -5.03 -1.09
C LYS A 61 -4.51 -3.83 -1.33
N GLY A 62 -4.58 -3.22 -2.51
CA GLY A 62 -3.80 -2.03 -2.86
C GLY A 62 -4.07 -0.84 -1.94
N THR A 63 -5.35 -0.60 -1.61
CA THR A 63 -5.74 0.49 -0.70
C THR A 63 -5.21 0.27 0.71
N ILE A 64 -5.36 -0.94 1.27
CA ILE A 64 -4.88 -1.27 2.61
C ILE A 64 -3.36 -1.07 2.69
N LEU A 65 -2.63 -1.62 1.72
CA LEU A 65 -1.18 -1.56 1.66
C LEU A 65 -0.66 -0.12 1.52
N THR A 66 -1.30 0.67 0.66
CA THR A 66 -0.99 2.11 0.50
C THR A 66 -1.29 2.88 1.79
N GLY A 67 -2.39 2.57 2.46
CA GLY A 67 -2.76 3.20 3.73
C GLY A 67 -1.77 2.91 4.86
N LEU A 68 -1.28 1.66 4.95
CA LEU A 68 -0.25 1.26 5.92
C LEU A 68 1.07 1.99 5.68
N GLU A 69 1.47 2.17 4.43
CA GLU A 69 2.65 2.94 4.04
C GLU A 69 2.54 4.41 4.39
N ILE A 70 1.43 5.07 4.03
CA ILE A 70 1.16 6.45 4.42
C ILE A 70 1.23 6.61 5.94
N TYR A 71 0.64 5.67 6.69
CA TYR A 71 0.68 5.69 8.15
C TYR A 71 2.11 5.58 8.70
N ALA A 72 2.90 4.64 8.17
CA ALA A 72 4.28 4.42 8.61
C ALA A 72 5.19 5.62 8.29
N ILE A 73 4.98 6.27 7.14
CA ILE A 73 5.68 7.52 6.75
C ILE A 73 5.33 8.66 7.71
N ILE A 74 4.05 8.81 8.05
CA ILE A 74 3.59 9.86 8.96
C ILE A 74 4.20 9.65 10.35
N LYS A 75 4.20 8.42 10.86
CA LYS A 75 4.84 8.10 12.15
C LYS A 75 6.34 8.32 12.13
N PHE A 76 7.01 7.97 11.05
CA PHE A 76 8.44 8.25 10.90
C PHE A 76 8.75 9.75 10.97
N ASN A 77 7.95 10.59 10.30
CA ASN A 77 8.11 12.05 10.32
C ASN A 77 7.77 12.67 11.69
N GLU A 78 6.74 12.16 12.36
CA GLU A 78 6.36 12.56 13.72
C GLU A 78 7.52 12.29 14.69
N TYR A 79 8.06 11.07 14.70
CA TYR A 79 9.20 10.72 15.56
C TYR A 79 10.48 11.47 15.18
N ARG A 80 10.69 11.81 13.91
CA ARG A 80 11.80 12.67 13.49
C ARG A 80 11.68 14.08 14.07
N SER A 81 10.47 14.61 14.19
CA SER A 81 10.21 15.89 14.84
C SER A 81 10.42 15.80 16.35
N ASP A 82 10.01 14.70 16.98
CA ASP A 82 10.14 14.50 18.44
C ASP A 82 11.61 14.39 18.90
N VAL A 83 12.49 13.78 18.08
CA VAL A 83 13.95 13.75 18.32
C VAL A 83 14.53 15.16 18.54
N LYS A 84 13.87 16.21 18.02
CA LYS A 84 14.34 17.60 18.12
C LYS A 84 13.94 18.27 19.45
N TYR A 85 12.97 17.74 20.20
CA TYR A 85 12.36 18.42 21.35
C TYR A 85 12.31 17.59 22.66
N ASP A 86 12.44 16.27 22.60
CA ASP A 86 12.28 15.35 23.75
C ASP A 86 13.43 14.32 23.85
N ASN A 87 13.42 13.48 24.90
CA ASN A 87 14.42 12.47 25.25
C ASN A 87 14.96 11.67 24.03
N ILE A 88 16.16 12.07 23.58
CA ILE A 88 16.76 11.74 22.27
C ILE A 88 16.80 10.22 22.01
N THR A 89 17.16 9.42 23.01
CA THR A 89 17.30 7.96 22.90
C THR A 89 15.97 7.25 22.62
N SER A 90 14.88 7.68 23.26
CA SER A 90 13.54 7.09 23.07
C SER A 90 12.99 7.42 21.67
N ALA A 91 13.19 8.66 21.22
CA ALA A 91 12.70 9.10 19.92
C ALA A 91 13.47 8.45 18.74
N ILE A 92 14.79 8.22 18.88
CA ILE A 92 15.58 7.49 17.88
C ILE A 92 15.11 6.04 17.74
N SER A 93 14.82 5.36 18.86
CA SER A 93 14.33 3.98 18.84
C SER A 93 12.98 3.85 18.13
N LYS A 94 12.03 4.75 18.43
CA LYS A 94 10.71 4.78 17.77
C LYS A 94 10.81 5.05 16.27
N ARG A 95 11.67 5.99 15.86
CA ARG A 95 11.93 6.29 14.44
C ARG A 95 12.51 5.08 13.71
N ASN A 96 13.49 4.40 14.30
CA ASN A 96 14.10 3.20 13.70
C ASN A 96 13.07 2.08 13.55
N LYS A 97 12.18 1.89 14.54
CA LYS A 97 11.07 0.95 14.44
C LYS A 97 10.13 1.29 13.27
N SER A 98 9.80 2.57 13.10
CA SER A 98 8.97 3.04 11.98
C SER A 98 9.66 2.84 10.62
N ALA A 99 10.99 3.03 10.56
CA ALA A 99 11.78 2.78 9.35
C ALA A 99 11.74 1.31 8.94
N TRP A 100 11.86 0.40 9.91
CA TRP A 100 11.71 -1.04 9.67
C TRP A 100 10.30 -1.40 9.17
N TRP A 101 9.26 -0.82 9.76
CA TRP A 101 7.90 -1.02 9.27
C TRP A 101 7.72 -0.55 7.82
N MET A 102 8.19 0.64 7.47
CA MET A 102 8.15 1.11 6.07
C MET A 102 8.87 0.14 5.14
N PHE A 103 10.07 -0.31 5.49
CA PHE A 103 10.82 -1.27 4.69
C PHE A 103 10.04 -2.58 4.46
N PHE A 104 9.50 -3.19 5.51
CA PHE A 104 8.79 -4.46 5.38
C PHE A 104 7.48 -4.31 4.62
N ILE A 105 6.71 -3.25 4.86
CA ILE A 105 5.44 -3.02 4.16
C ILE A 105 5.69 -2.79 2.67
N TYR A 106 6.72 -2.00 2.31
CA TYR A 106 7.11 -1.75 0.93
C TYR A 106 7.41 -3.05 0.18
N PHE A 107 8.37 -3.84 0.70
CA PHE A 107 8.81 -5.07 0.05
C PHE A 107 7.70 -6.13 0.03
N TYR A 108 6.95 -6.28 1.13
CA TYR A 108 5.79 -7.17 1.16
C TYR A 108 4.78 -6.81 0.07
N GLY A 109 4.52 -5.51 -0.10
CA GLY A 109 3.57 -5.03 -1.08
C GLY A 109 3.96 -5.30 -2.53
N VAL A 110 5.24 -5.13 -2.85
CA VAL A 110 5.80 -5.48 -4.16
C VAL A 110 5.71 -6.98 -4.40
N LEU A 111 6.14 -7.80 -3.43
CA LEU A 111 6.15 -9.26 -3.56
C LEU A 111 4.74 -9.83 -3.70
N ASP A 112 3.79 -9.39 -2.87
CA ASP A 112 2.39 -9.85 -2.94
C ASP A 112 1.78 -9.52 -4.31
N ALA A 113 2.10 -8.36 -4.89
CA ALA A 113 1.62 -7.99 -6.22
C ALA A 113 2.24 -8.86 -7.32
N VAL A 114 3.53 -9.18 -7.22
CA VAL A 114 4.21 -10.04 -8.21
C VAL A 114 3.69 -11.49 -8.15
N VAL A 115 3.47 -12.01 -6.95
CA VAL A 115 2.90 -13.34 -6.74
C VAL A 115 1.46 -13.39 -7.25
N GLU A 116 0.62 -12.41 -6.91
CA GLU A 116 -0.77 -12.40 -7.37
C GLU A 116 -0.85 -12.30 -8.89
N ALA A 117 0.02 -11.51 -9.53
CA ALA A 117 0.07 -11.42 -11.00
C ALA A 117 0.40 -12.77 -11.66
N HIS A 118 1.27 -13.58 -11.04
CA HIS A 118 1.55 -14.94 -11.52
C HIS A 118 0.37 -15.91 -11.32
N LEU A 119 -0.47 -15.68 -10.31
CA LEU A 119 -1.58 -16.57 -9.98
C LEU A 119 -2.87 -16.28 -10.77
N ILE A 120 -3.01 -15.07 -11.33
CA ILE A 120 -4.19 -14.69 -12.12
C ILE A 120 -4.46 -15.67 -13.28
N PRO A 121 -3.49 -16.00 -14.15
CA PRO A 121 -3.71 -16.95 -15.25
C PRO A 121 -4.15 -18.33 -14.77
N HIS A 122 -3.59 -18.82 -13.65
CA HIS A 122 -3.91 -20.14 -13.12
C HIS A 122 -5.33 -20.21 -12.54
N LYS A 123 -5.77 -19.16 -11.82
CA LYS A 123 -7.15 -19.08 -11.31
C LYS A 123 -8.17 -19.04 -12.44
N THR A 124 -7.88 -18.31 -13.52
CA THR A 124 -8.76 -18.25 -14.69
C THR A 124 -9.07 -19.63 -15.26
N VAL A 125 -8.07 -20.51 -15.42
CA VAL A 125 -8.28 -21.85 -15.98
C VAL A 125 -9.05 -22.78 -15.03
N MET A 126 -8.93 -22.58 -13.72
CA MET A 126 -9.66 -23.38 -12.72
C MET A 126 -11.14 -22.99 -12.62
N ASP A 127 -11.46 -21.73 -12.88
CA ASP A 127 -12.82 -21.19 -12.76
C ASP A 127 -13.63 -21.32 -14.06
N THR A 128 -13.02 -21.69 -15.19
CA THR A 128 -13.76 -21.96 -16.44
C THR A 128 -14.57 -23.25 -16.32
N PRO A 129 -15.88 -23.25 -16.66
CA PRO A 129 -16.67 -24.47 -16.74
C PRO A 129 -16.04 -25.44 -17.75
N ILE A 130 -15.97 -26.72 -17.37
CA ILE A 130 -15.65 -27.80 -18.32
C ILE A 130 -16.86 -28.02 -19.24
N GLU A 131 -16.67 -27.80 -20.54
CA GLU A 131 -17.62 -28.18 -21.60
C GLU A 131 -17.58 -29.69 -21.88
#